data_AF-A0A927WUX9-F1
#
_entry.id   AF-A0A927WUX9-F1
#
_cell.length_a   1.000
_cell.length_b   1.000
_cell.length_c   1.000
_cell.angle_alpha   90.00
_cell.angle_beta   90.00
_cell.angle_gamma   90.00
#
_symmetry.space_group_name_H-M   'P 1'
#
loop_
_entity.id
_entity.type
_entity.pdbx_description
1 polymer ?
#
loop_
_entity_poly.entity_id
_entity_poly.type
_entity_poly.pdbx_seq_one_letter_code
_entity_poly.pdbx_strand_id
1 'polypeptide(L)'
;MIRGNGRVVMVHVEMAAQIGRMESMLLAQIDYWLERSGHFVDGHFWVYNTLEEWARQLGVSGSAIKRAAQSLEKQGLILRRHLARAPYDRTLSYTICYERLREMGFSAGRRSLSARESADPWDRPFTAVCGVDEGF
;
A
#
# COMPACT_ATOMS: atom_id res chain seq x y z
N MET A 1 -17.25 -27.46 -13.18
CA MET A 1 -16.09 -27.57 -12.26
C MET A 1 -15.51 -26.17 -12.07
N ILE A 2 -15.87 -25.48 -10.98
CA ILE A 2 -15.19 -24.23 -10.62
C ILE A 2 -13.86 -24.64 -9.98
N ARG A 3 -12.75 -24.56 -10.71
CA ARG A 3 -11.44 -24.56 -10.06
C ARG A 3 -11.35 -23.25 -9.29
N GLY A 4 -11.64 -23.27 -8.00
CA GLY A 4 -11.32 -22.16 -7.12
C GLY A 4 -9.81 -21.96 -7.18
N ASN A 5 -9.37 -20.87 -7.81
CA ASN A 5 -7.97 -20.48 -7.80
C ASN A 5 -7.64 -19.97 -6.39
N GLY A 6 -7.42 -20.90 -5.46
CA GLY A 6 -7.14 -20.59 -4.07
C GLY A 6 -5.81 -19.86 -3.98
N ARG A 7 -5.85 -18.56 -3.71
CA ARG A 7 -4.65 -17.74 -3.51
C ARG A 7 -4.35 -17.66 -2.02
N VAL A 8 -3.14 -18.06 -1.64
CA VAL A 8 -2.65 -17.90 -0.26
C VAL A 8 -2.19 -16.46 -0.07
N VAL A 9 -2.71 -15.79 0.96
CA VAL A 9 -2.26 -14.46 1.38
C VAL A 9 -1.52 -14.64 2.70
N MET A 10 -0.25 -14.24 2.74
CA MET A 10 0.53 -14.21 3.98
C MET A 10 0.18 -12.95 4.77
N VAL A 11 -0.15 -13.12 6.04
CA VAL A 11 -0.55 -12.03 6.95
C VAL A 11 0.29 -12.14 8.22
N HIS A 12 0.87 -11.03 8.66
CA HIS A 12 1.60 -10.97 9.93
C HIS A 12 0.60 -10.88 11.08
N VAL A 13 0.63 -11.86 11.99
CA VAL A 13 -0.36 -11.97 13.09
C VAL A 13 -0.30 -10.75 14.02
N GLU A 14 0.90 -10.28 14.36
CA GLU A 14 1.09 -9.11 15.22
C GLU A 14 0.54 -7.83 14.57
N MET A 15 0.78 -7.66 13.27
CA MET A 15 0.22 -6.56 12.50
C MET A 15 -1.31 -6.63 12.48
N ALA A 16 -1.88 -7.79 12.16
CA ALA A 16 -3.33 -7.98 12.16
C ALA A 16 -3.97 -7.73 13.54
N ALA A 17 -3.25 -8.01 14.64
CA ALA A 17 -3.69 -7.69 15.99
C ALA A 17 -3.67 -6.19 16.28
N GLN A 18 -2.71 -5.44 15.72
CA GLN A 18 -2.59 -3.99 15.94
C GLN A 18 -3.48 -3.15 15.03
N ILE A 19 -3.51 -3.45 13.72
CA ILE A 19 -4.17 -2.58 12.71
C ILE A 19 -5.50 -3.13 12.21
N GLY A 20 -5.79 -4.40 12.51
CA GLY A 20 -6.96 -5.13 12.04
C GLY A 20 -6.63 -6.17 10.96
N ARG A 21 -7.45 -7.23 10.91
CA ARG A 21 -7.24 -8.35 9.97
C ARG A 21 -7.41 -7.93 8.51
N MET A 22 -8.45 -7.15 8.20
CA MET A 22 -8.73 -6.75 6.83
C MET A 22 -7.70 -5.73 6.34
N GLU A 23 -7.32 -4.81 7.22
CA GLU A 23 -6.27 -3.82 7.05
C GLU A 23 -4.94 -4.49 6.76
N SER A 24 -4.54 -5.48 7.56
CA SER A 24 -3.29 -6.21 7.35
C SER A 24 -3.30 -7.02 6.05
N MET A 25 -4.42 -7.65 5.68
CA MET A 25 -4.56 -8.33 4.38
C MET A 25 -4.42 -7.36 3.19
N LEU A 26 -5.10 -6.22 3.25
CA LEU A 26 -5.03 -5.21 2.19
C LEU A 26 -3.63 -4.60 2.09
N LEU A 27 -3.01 -4.28 3.22
CA LEU A 27 -1.66 -3.72 3.27
C LEU A 27 -0.63 -4.69 2.68
N ALA A 28 -0.68 -5.97 3.07
CA ALA A 28 0.18 -7.01 2.50
C ALA A 28 -0.01 -7.13 0.98
N GLN A 29 -1.25 -7.00 0.51
CA GLN A 29 -1.54 -7.06 -0.91
C GLN A 29 -1.01 -5.84 -1.68
N ILE A 30 -1.12 -4.64 -1.11
CA ILE A 30 -0.55 -3.41 -1.69
C ILE A 30 0.97 -3.55 -1.77
N ASP A 31 1.62 -4.00 -0.69
CA ASP A 31 3.07 -4.16 -0.63
C ASP A 31 3.60 -5.09 -1.74
N TYR A 32 2.94 -6.24 -1.91
CA TYR A 32 3.25 -7.17 -3.00
C TYR A 32 3.26 -6.49 -4.39
N TRP A 33 2.30 -5.61 -4.66
CA TRP A 33 2.23 -4.91 -5.94
C TRP A 33 3.20 -3.75 -6.02
N LEU A 34 3.47 -3.05 -4.92
CA LEU A 34 4.46 -1.99 -4.85
C LEU A 34 5.84 -2.51 -5.24
N GLU A 35 6.25 -3.69 -4.77
CA GLU A 35 7.51 -4.32 -5.16
C GLU A 35 7.67 -4.53 -6.68
N ARG A 36 6.56 -4.69 -7.38
CA ARG A 36 6.50 -4.94 -8.84
C ARG A 36 6.18 -3.67 -9.63
N SER A 37 5.86 -2.57 -8.94
CA SER A 37 5.53 -1.30 -9.57
C SER A 37 6.80 -0.52 -9.89
N GLY A 38 6.94 -0.15 -11.17
CA GLY A 38 7.90 0.85 -11.64
C GLY A 38 7.32 2.28 -11.68
N HIS A 39 6.09 2.49 -11.20
CA HIS A 39 5.42 3.78 -11.29
C HIS A 39 5.81 4.68 -10.11
N PHE A 40 6.77 5.57 -10.32
CA PHE A 40 7.32 6.50 -9.34
C PHE A 40 6.89 7.95 -9.61
N VAL A 41 6.21 8.57 -8.65
CA VAL A 41 5.68 9.95 -8.73
C VAL A 41 5.76 10.58 -7.34
N ASP A 42 6.24 11.83 -7.27
CA ASP A 42 6.35 12.64 -6.04
C ASP A 42 7.06 11.91 -4.89
N GLY A 43 8.22 11.32 -5.18
CA GLY A 43 9.04 10.64 -4.16
C GLY A 43 8.52 9.26 -3.74
N HIS A 44 7.37 8.81 -4.29
CA HIS A 44 6.73 7.56 -3.91
C HIS A 44 6.49 6.67 -5.12
N PHE A 45 6.53 5.37 -4.87
CA PHE A 45 5.99 4.41 -5.82
C PHE A 45 4.52 4.13 -5.54
N TRP A 46 3.77 3.87 -6.60
CA TRP A 46 2.33 3.71 -6.53
C TRP A 46 1.85 2.44 -7.20
N VAL A 47 0.78 1.85 -6.67
CA VAL A 47 -0.01 0.82 -7.36
C VAL A 47 -1.39 1.37 -7.71
N TYR A 48 -1.77 1.24 -8.97
CA TYR A 48 -3.12 1.54 -9.44
C TYR A 48 -4.02 0.33 -9.22
N ASN A 49 -5.16 0.53 -8.54
CA ASN A 49 -6.17 -0.51 -8.47
C ASN A 49 -7.56 0.02 -8.13
N THR A 50 -8.60 -0.75 -8.46
CA THR A 50 -9.99 -0.45 -8.10
C THR A 50 -10.39 -1.18 -6.82
N LEU A 51 -11.43 -0.69 -6.14
CA LEU A 51 -11.99 -1.37 -4.96
C LEU A 51 -12.55 -2.76 -5.30
N GLU A 52 -13.12 -2.92 -6.50
CA GLU A 52 -13.68 -4.19 -6.99
C GLU A 52 -12.59 -5.21 -7.26
N GLU A 53 -11.47 -4.78 -7.83
CA GLU A 53 -10.34 -5.66 -8.13
C GLU A 53 -9.61 -6.08 -6.85
N TRP A 54 -9.45 -5.18 -5.87
CA TRP A 54 -9.00 -5.57 -4.52
C TRP A 54 -9.94 -6.58 -3.87
N ALA A 55 -11.24 -6.35 -3.96
CA ALA A 55 -12.27 -7.23 -3.41
C ALA A 55 -12.19 -8.63 -4.05
N ARG A 56 -12.02 -8.70 -5.38
CA ARG A 56 -11.82 -9.93 -6.13
C ARG A 56 -10.54 -10.66 -5.70
N GLN A 57 -9.43 -9.95 -5.57
CA GLN A 57 -8.13 -10.53 -5.18
C GLN A 57 -8.12 -11.10 -3.76
N LEU A 58 -8.84 -10.47 -2.84
CA LEU A 58 -8.92 -10.87 -1.44
C LEU A 58 -10.14 -11.75 -1.12
N GLY A 59 -11.06 -11.95 -2.07
CA GLY A 59 -12.26 -12.75 -1.88
C GLY A 59 -13.25 -12.13 -0.87
N VAL A 60 -13.33 -10.80 -0.82
CA VAL A 60 -14.16 -10.05 0.13
C VAL A 60 -15.06 -9.07 -0.63
N SER A 61 -15.93 -8.35 0.09
CA SER A 61 -16.77 -7.32 -0.55
C SER A 61 -16.02 -6.01 -0.77
N GLY A 62 -16.43 -5.24 -1.79
CA GLY A 62 -15.91 -3.89 -2.02
C GLY A 62 -16.08 -2.97 -0.80
N SER A 63 -17.18 -3.15 -0.04
CA SER A 63 -17.40 -2.41 1.22
C SER A 63 -16.38 -2.75 2.30
N ALA A 64 -15.90 -4.00 2.38
CA ALA A 64 -14.84 -4.40 3.31
C ALA A 64 -13.49 -3.74 2.93
N ILE A 65 -13.15 -3.76 1.64
CA ILE A 65 -11.96 -3.06 1.13
C ILE A 65 -12.04 -1.56 1.41
N LYS A 66 -13.19 -0.94 1.12
CA LYS A 66 -13.37 0.50 1.33
C LYS A 66 -13.13 0.88 2.79
N ARG A 67 -13.73 0.13 3.74
CA ARG A 67 -13.52 0.38 5.18
C ARG A 67 -12.07 0.17 5.60
N ALA A 68 -11.43 -0.91 5.14
CA ALA A 68 -10.04 -1.19 5.48
C ALA A 68 -9.08 -0.13 4.91
N ALA A 69 -9.28 0.31 3.66
CA ALA A 69 -8.49 1.38 3.05
C ALA A 69 -8.65 2.70 3.82
N GLN A 70 -9.87 3.08 4.20
CA GLN A 70 -10.13 4.27 5.02
C GLN A 70 -9.49 4.16 6.41
N SER A 71 -9.53 2.97 7.03
CA SER A 71 -8.90 2.70 8.31
C SER A 71 -7.37 2.84 8.24
N LEU A 72 -6.73 2.23 7.24
CA LEU A 72 -5.29 2.33 7.01
C LEU A 72 -4.85 3.77 6.74
N GLU A 73 -5.61 4.51 5.94
CA GLU A 73 -5.33 5.92 5.63
C GLU A 73 -5.44 6.78 6.89
N LYS A 74 -6.49 6.58 7.70
CA LYS A 74 -6.66 7.28 9.00
C LYS A 74 -5.51 6.97 9.97
N GLN A 75 -4.94 5.77 9.92
CA GLN A 75 -3.79 5.36 10.71
C GLN A 75 -2.45 5.89 10.18
N GLY A 76 -2.44 6.53 9.00
CA GLY A 76 -1.23 7.01 8.33
C GLY A 76 -0.39 5.90 7.70
N LEU A 77 -0.95 4.70 7.53
CA LEU A 77 -0.22 3.53 7.01
C LEU A 77 -0.18 3.46 5.49
N ILE A 78 -1.15 4.10 4.83
CA ILE A 78 -1.20 4.23 3.38
C ILE A 78 -1.55 5.67 3.00
N LEU A 79 -1.16 6.07 1.80
CA LEU A 79 -1.69 7.24 1.11
C LEU A 79 -2.51 6.78 -0.11
N ARG A 80 -3.59 7.49 -0.41
CA ARG A 80 -4.38 7.27 -1.62
C ARG A 80 -4.52 8.56 -2.42
N ARG A 81 -4.36 8.46 -3.74
CA ARG A 81 -4.50 9.60 -4.64
C ARG A 81 -5.14 9.19 -5.95
N HIS A 82 -5.86 10.09 -6.59
CA HIS A 82 -6.25 9.93 -7.98
C HIS A 82 -5.11 10.39 -8.89
N LEU A 83 -4.34 9.44 -9.43
CA LEU A 83 -3.27 9.71 -10.40
C LEU A 83 -3.64 9.30 -11.83
N ALA A 84 -4.88 8.81 -12.03
CA ALA A 84 -5.34 8.43 -13.36
C ALA A 84 -5.50 9.70 -14.22
N ARG A 85 -5.04 9.63 -15.48
CA ARG A 85 -5.13 10.78 -16.41
C ARG A 85 -6.57 11.15 -16.76
N ALA A 86 -7.47 10.16 -16.74
CA ALA A 86 -8.87 10.35 -17.08
C ALA A 86 -9.69 10.69 -15.81
N PRO A 87 -10.41 11.82 -15.77
CA PRO A 87 -11.16 12.24 -14.58
C PRO A 87 -12.38 11.36 -14.25
N TYR A 88 -12.88 10.59 -15.23
CA TYR A 88 -13.98 9.64 -15.04
C TYR A 88 -13.51 8.26 -14.57
N ASP A 89 -12.21 7.97 -14.65
CA ASP A 89 -11.65 6.74 -14.12
C ASP A 89 -11.65 6.82 -12.59
N ARG A 90 -12.39 5.96 -11.91
CA ARG A 90 -12.48 5.97 -10.44
C ARG A 90 -11.33 5.24 -9.75
N THR A 91 -10.32 4.80 -10.52
CA THR A 91 -9.14 4.10 -10.01
C THR A 91 -8.32 5.00 -9.10
N LEU A 92 -7.98 4.48 -7.92
CA LEU A 92 -7.08 5.14 -7.00
C LEU A 92 -5.70 4.51 -7.09
N SER A 93 -4.70 5.35 -6.86
CA SER A 93 -3.33 4.95 -6.60
C SER A 93 -3.10 4.82 -5.11
N TYR A 94 -2.38 3.78 -4.70
CA TYR A 94 -2.06 3.47 -3.32
C TYR A 94 -0.56 3.40 -3.15
N THR A 95 -0.07 3.88 -2.00
CA THR A 95 1.31 3.67 -1.54
C THR A 95 1.34 3.40 -0.04
N ILE A 96 2.40 2.78 0.46
CA ILE A 96 2.58 2.44 1.88
C ILE A 96 3.53 3.42 2.53
N CYS A 97 3.18 3.87 3.73
CA CYS A 97 4.10 4.59 4.59
C CYS A 97 4.96 3.62 5.41
N TYR A 98 6.15 3.30 4.91
CA TYR A 98 7.03 2.36 5.59
C TYR A 98 7.63 2.93 6.87
N GLU A 99 7.82 4.25 6.95
CA GLU A 99 8.23 5.00 8.14
C GLU A 99 7.26 4.74 9.29
N ARG A 100 5.95 4.91 9.02
CA ARG A 100 4.91 4.70 10.02
C ARG A 100 4.88 3.25 10.51
N LEU A 101 5.10 2.28 9.61
CA LEU A 101 5.22 0.87 9.99
C LEU A 101 6.42 0.62 10.90
N ARG A 102 7.57 1.26 10.63
CA ARG A 102 8.76 1.17 11.49
C ARG A 102 8.55 1.80 12.86
N GLU A 103 7.84 2.93 12.94
CA GLU A 103 7.44 3.55 14.22
C GLU A 103 6.55 2.63 15.07
N MET A 104 5.73 1.80 14.42
CA MET A 104 4.92 0.77 15.08
C MET A 104 5.73 -0.48 15.49
N GLY A 105 7.03 -0.50 15.21
CA GLY A 105 7.94 -1.60 15.55
C GLY A 105 8.05 -2.69 14.49
N PHE A 106 7.46 -2.52 13.30
CA PHE A 106 7.60 -3.49 12.21
C PHE A 106 8.85 -3.21 11.38
N SER A 107 9.61 -4.25 11.07
CA SER A 107 10.65 -4.17 10.05
C SER A 107 9.98 -4.05 8.66
N ALA A 108 9.93 -2.82 8.12
CA ALA A 108 9.19 -2.52 6.89
C ALA A 108 10.01 -1.63 5.93
N GLY A 109 9.94 -1.98 4.64
CA GLY A 109 10.59 -1.26 3.55
C GLY A 109 10.54 -2.06 2.25
N ARG A 110 10.67 -1.38 1.11
CA ARG A 110 10.69 -2.08 -0.19
C ARG A 110 12.00 -2.84 -0.35
N ARG A 111 11.93 -4.16 -0.54
CA ARG A 111 13.11 -5.04 -0.70
C ARG A 111 14.05 -4.65 -1.84
N SER A 112 13.54 -4.05 -2.92
CA SER A 112 14.37 -3.58 -4.03
C SER A 112 15.10 -2.24 -3.76
N LEU A 113 14.71 -1.51 -2.72
CA LEU A 113 15.38 -0.27 -2.29
C LEU A 113 16.45 -0.51 -1.24
N SER A 114 16.34 -1.56 -0.40
CA SER A 114 17.41 -1.89 0.56
C SER A 114 18.72 -2.30 -0.12
N ALA A 115 18.67 -2.80 -1.35
CA ALA A 115 19.85 -3.02 -2.19
C ALA A 115 20.45 -1.73 -2.79
N ARG A 116 19.71 -0.60 -2.76
CA ARG A 116 20.10 0.72 -3.28
C ARG A 116 20.40 1.74 -2.17
N GLU A 117 20.19 1.40 -0.90
CA GLU A 117 20.60 2.22 0.26
C GLU A 117 22.13 2.38 0.36
N SER A 118 22.90 1.56 -0.38
CA SER A 118 24.34 1.71 -0.60
C SER A 118 24.73 2.63 -1.75
N ALA A 119 23.76 3.22 -2.47
CA ALA A 119 24.02 4.20 -3.52
C ALA A 119 24.26 5.61 -2.94
N ASP A 120 25.08 6.37 -3.65
CA ASP A 120 25.57 7.71 -3.35
C ASP A 120 24.50 8.61 -2.68
N PRO A 121 24.82 9.37 -1.61
CA PRO A 121 23.88 10.29 -0.95
C PRO A 121 23.11 11.24 -1.88
N TRP A 122 23.64 11.53 -3.08
CA TRP A 122 22.99 12.37 -4.10
C TRP A 122 21.94 11.63 -4.96
N ASP A 123 21.92 10.30 -4.95
CA ASP A 123 20.92 9.45 -5.61
C ASP A 123 19.73 9.10 -4.72
N ARG A 124 19.70 9.62 -3.49
CA ARG A 124 18.55 9.46 -2.60
C ARG A 124 17.38 10.23 -3.19
N PRO A 125 16.30 9.58 -3.67
CA PRO A 125 15.06 10.32 -3.85
C PRO A 125 14.76 10.93 -2.48
N PHE A 126 14.66 12.26 -2.41
CA PHE A 126 14.29 12.99 -1.21
C PHE A 126 13.30 12.13 -0.44
N THR A 127 13.68 11.67 0.76
CA THR A 127 12.83 10.87 1.63
C THR A 127 11.58 11.69 1.86
N ALA A 128 10.58 11.47 1.02
CA ALA A 128 9.26 12.01 1.22
C ALA A 128 8.76 11.23 2.42
N VAL A 129 8.99 11.79 3.60
CA VAL A 129 8.31 11.37 4.81
C VAL A 129 6.84 11.37 4.41
N CYS A 130 6.14 10.27 4.63
CA CYS A 130 4.70 10.22 4.44
C CYS A 130 4.05 11.10 5.51
N GLY A 131 4.15 12.41 5.28
CA GLY A 131 3.56 13.47 6.04
C GLY A 131 2.24 13.81 5.38
N VAL A 132 1.19 13.63 6.16
CA VAL A 132 0.00 14.50 6.14
C VAL A 132 0.36 15.87 5.59
N ASP A 133 -0.32 16.29 4.52
CA ASP A 133 -0.30 17.68 4.09
C ASP A 133 -0.70 18.52 5.32
N GLU A 134 0.26 19.18 5.96
CA GLU A 134 -0.05 20.32 6.81
C GLU A 134 -0.62 21.39 5.87
N GLY A 135 -1.96 21.48 5.89
CA GLY A 135 -2.76 22.64 5.51
C GLY A 135 -2.37 23.39 4.23
N PHE A 136 -3.21 23.27 3.22
CA PHE A 136 -3.61 24.42 2.40
C PHE A 136 -5.13 24.52 2.35
#